data_AF-A0A3B9I918-F1
#
_entry.id   AF-A0A3B9I918-F1
#
_cell.length_a   1.000
_cell.length_b   1.000
_cell.length_c   1.000
_cell.angle_alpha   90.00
_cell.angle_beta   90.00
_cell.angle_gamma   90.00
#
_symmetry.space_group_name_H-M   'P 1'
#
loop_
_entity.id
_entity.type
_entity.pdbx_description
1 polymer ?
#
loop_
_entity_poly.entity_id
_entity_poly.type
_entity_poly.pdbx_seq_one_letter_code
_entity_poly.pdbx_strand_id
1 'polypeptide(L)' 'ENPFLGFRAVRYCLAHEDMYRVQLRAITRASAFGKAKIMVPLVTTVDEVRR' A
#
# COMPACT_ATOMS: atom_id res chain seq x y z
N GLU A 1 -9.48 -9.98 -20.90
CA GLU A 1 -8.86 -9.03 -19.94
C GLU A 1 -7.90 -9.77 -19.02
N ASN A 2 -6.78 -9.18 -18.62
CA ASN A 2 -5.75 -9.86 -17.80
C ASN A 2 -5.69 -9.26 -16.37
N PRO A 3 -6.19 -9.97 -15.34
CA PRO A 3 -6.18 -9.49 -13.95
C PRO A 3 -4.78 -9.28 -13.35
N PHE A 4 -3.74 -9.95 -13.88
CA PHE A 4 -2.36 -9.80 -13.38
C PHE A 4 -1.74 -8.46 -13.76
N LEU A 5 -2.14 -7.90 -14.90
CA LEU A 5 -1.65 -6.62 -15.40
C LEU A 5 -2.60 -5.46 -15.07
N GLY A 6 -3.69 -5.75 -14.36
CA GLY A 6 -4.79 -4.82 -14.12
C GLY A 6 -4.67 -3.96 -12.85
N PHE A 7 -5.84 -3.62 -12.31
CA PHE A 7 -6.01 -2.72 -11.18
C PHE A 7 -5.96 -3.49 -9.85
N ARG A 8 -4.78 -3.51 -9.24
CA ARG A 8 -4.47 -4.29 -8.03
C ARG A 8 -3.37 -3.62 -7.21
N ALA A 9 -3.17 -4.11 -5.99
CA ALA A 9 -2.07 -3.70 -5.11
C ALA A 9 -1.99 -2.16 -4.98
N VAL A 10 -0.80 -1.57 -5.15
CA VAL A 10 -0.58 -0.12 -5.00
C VAL A 10 -1.55 0.72 -5.84
N ARG A 11 -1.90 0.29 -7.06
CA ARG A 11 -2.85 1.02 -7.92
C ARG A 11 -4.24 1.12 -7.29
N TYR A 12 -4.73 0.01 -6.73
CA TYR A 12 -6.02 -0.02 -6.04
C TYR A 12 -5.98 0.83 -4.77
N CYS A 13 -4.90 0.71 -3.99
CA CYS A 13 -4.69 1.45 -2.75
C CYS A 13 -4.64 2.98 -2.96
N LEU A 14 -3.91 3.45 -3.98
CA LEU A 14 -3.79 4.87 -4.31
C LEU A 14 -5.07 5.49 -4.87
N ALA A 15 -5.99 4.67 -5.38
CA ALA A 15 -7.32 5.10 -5.79
C ALA A 15 -8.35 5.07 -4.65
N HIS A 16 -8.07 4.31 -3.58
CA HIS A 16 -8.96 4.14 -2.42
C HIS A 16 -8.20 4.46 -1.13
N GLU A 17 -7.77 5.72 -1.00
CA GLU A 17 -6.88 6.16 0.07
C GLU A 17 -7.45 5.91 1.47
N ASP A 18 -8.76 6.04 1.67
CA ASP A 18 -9.38 5.79 2.98
C ASP A 18 -9.15 4.36 3.47
N MET A 19 -9.32 3.39 2.57
CA MET A 19 -9.07 1.98 2.86
C MET A 19 -7.56 1.73 3.10
N TYR A 20 -6.70 2.30 2.27
CA TYR A 20 -5.26 2.15 2.41
C TYR A 20 -4.74 2.76 3.72
N ARG A 21 -5.27 3.93 4.11
CA ARG A 21 -4.95 4.62 5.37
C ARG A 21 -5.31 3.77 6.58
N VAL A 22 -6.42 3.03 6.55
CA VAL A 22 -6.77 2.09 7.64
C VAL A 22 -5.68 1.04 7.83
N GLN A 23 -5.18 0.44 6.74
CA GLN A 23 -4.11 -0.57 6.80
C GLN A 23 -2.79 0.02 7.31
N LEU A 24 -2.37 1.17 6.77
CA LEU A 24 -1.14 1.83 7.19
C LEU A 24 -1.18 2.24 8.67
N ARG A 25 -2.32 2.76 9.14
CA ARG A 25 -2.52 3.08 10.56
C ARG A 25 -2.46 1.82 11.43
N ALA A 26 -3.02 0.70 10.98
CA ALA A 26 -2.96 -0.55 11.72
C ALA A 26 -1.52 -1.04 11.89
N ILE A 27 -0.74 -1.05 10.81
CA ILE A 27 0.68 -1.46 10.86
C ILE A 27 1.50 -0.51 11.73
N THR A 28 1.27 0.80 11.62
CA THR A 28 1.96 1.82 12.44
C THR A 28 1.61 1.69 13.92
N ARG A 29 0.38 1.32 14.27
CA ARG A 29 0.02 1.03 15.66
C ARG A 29 0.67 -0.27 16.16
N ALA A 30 0.74 -1.29 15.32
CA ALA A 30 1.38 -2.55 15.68
C ALA A 30 2.90 -2.41 15.88
N SER A 31 3.55 -1.44 15.21
CA SER A 31 4.98 -1.19 15.38
C SER A 31 5.37 -0.67 16.78
N ALA A 32 4.41 -0.21 17.57
CA ALA A 32 4.64 0.11 18.99
C ALA A 32 5.04 -1.14 19.82
N PHE A 33 4.71 -2.35 19.35
CA PHE A 33 4.98 -3.61 20.05
C PHE A 33 6.19 -4.37 19.49
N GLY A 34 6.88 -3.83 18.49
CA GLY A 34 8.02 -4.48 17.87
C GLY A 34 8.44 -3.87 16.53
N LYS A 35 9.57 -4.30 15.99
CA LYS A 35 10.12 -3.75 14.75
C LYS A 35 9.28 -4.17 13.53
N ALA A 36 8.41 -3.28 13.06
CA ALA A 36 7.67 -3.46 11.81
C ALA A 36 8.40 -2.83 10.61
N LYS A 37 8.23 -3.41 9.42
CA LYS A 37 8.65 -2.84 8.13
C LYS A 37 7.48 -2.92 7.16
N ILE A 38 7.31 -1.90 6.32
CA ILE A 38 6.25 -1.84 5.31
C ILE A 38 6.88 -2.03 3.93
N MET A 39 6.32 -2.94 3.15
CA MET A 39 6.68 -3.16 1.75
C MET A 39 5.45 -2.87 0.88
N VAL A 40 5.61 -2.03 -0.14
CA VAL A 40 4.52 -1.69 -1.07
C VAL A 40 4.66 -2.54 -2.33
N PRO A 41 3.72 -3.45 -2.63
CA PRO A 41 3.85 -4.35 -3.77
C PRO A 41 3.47 -3.69 -5.09
N LEU A 42 4.14 -4.14 -6.18
CA LEU A 42 3.84 -3.76 -7.57
C LEU A 42 3.99 -2.25 -7.86
N VAL A 43 4.91 -1.58 -7.17
CA VAL A 43 5.37 -0.23 -7.52
C VAL A 43 6.09 -0.27 -8.87
N THR A 44 5.72 0.63 -9.76
CA THR A 44 6.24 0.78 -11.12
C THR A 44 6.89 2.12 -11.37
N THR A 45 6.52 3.15 -10.60
CA THR A 45 7.05 4.52 -10.73
C THR A 45 7.44 5.08 -9.37
N VAL A 46 8.31 6.09 -9.35
CA VAL A 46 8.75 6.72 -8.10
C VAL A 46 7.61 7.53 -7.45
N ASP A 47 6.72 8.10 -8.25
CA ASP A 47 5.59 8.90 -7.77
C ASP A 47 4.61 8.07 -6.94
N GLU A 48 4.44 6.78 -7.24
CA GLU A 48 3.62 5.86 -6.44
C GLU A 48 4.11 5.70 -4.99
N VAL A 49 5.38 5.99 -4.71
CA VAL A 49 5.98 5.95 -3.36
C VAL A 49 6.01 7.32 -2.70
N ARG A 50 6.08 8.40 -3.49
CA ARG A 50 6.18 9.78 -2.99
C ARG A 50 4.84 10.38 -2.58
N ARG A 51 3.74 9.82 -3.09
CA ARG A 51 2.38 10.20 -2.70
C ARG A 51 2.05 9.73 -1.29
#